data_AF-A0A4Q3C946-F1
#
_entry.id   AF-A0A4Q3C946-F1
#
_cell.length_a   1.000
_cell.length_b   1.000
_cell.length_c   1.000
_cell.angle_alpha   90.00
_cell.angle_beta   90.00
_cell.angle_gamma   90.00
#
_symmetry.space_group_name_H-M   'P 1'
#
loop_
_entity.id
_entity.type
_entity.pdbx_description
1 polymer ?
#
loop_
_entity_poly.entity_id
_entity_poly.type
_entity_poly.pdbx_seq_one_letter_code
_entity_poly.pdbx_strand_id
1 'polypeptide(L)' 'MKLSFHGAAGTVTGSKHIITLSDERKILLDCGMFQGLGADTRPLNESFGFNPADISVVLLSHAHIDHS' A
#
# COMPACT_ATOMS: atom_id res chain seq x y z
N MET A 1 16.42 -5.31 -7.26
CA MET A 1 15.20 -4.51 -6.98
C MET A 1 13.99 -5.39 -7.22
N LYS A 2 13.03 -5.39 -6.29
CA LYS A 2 11.78 -6.17 -6.37
C LYS A 2 10.59 -5.26 -6.05
N LEU A 3 9.45 -5.51 -6.68
CA LEU A 3 8.18 -4.81 -6.44
C LEU A 3 7.14 -5.81 -5.94
N SER A 4 6.38 -5.45 -4.90
CA SER A 4 5.19 -6.18 -4.47
C SER A 4 3.98 -5.26 -4.35
N PHE A 5 2.82 -5.79 -4.74
CA PHE A 5 1.55 -5.08 -4.80
C PHE A 5 0.67 -5.52 -3.63
N HIS A 6 0.20 -4.56 -2.84
CA HIS A 6 -0.65 -4.79 -1.66
C HIS A 6 -2.01 -4.06 -1.76
N GLY A 7 -2.27 -3.41 -2.89
CA GLY A 7 -3.56 -2.80 -3.24
C GLY A 7 -3.49 -2.18 -4.64
N ALA A 8 -4.60 -1.60 -5.11
CA ALA A 8 -4.77 -1.15 -6.51
C ALA A 8 -4.38 -2.21 -7.58
N ALA A 9 -4.47 -3.51 -7.23
CA ALA A 9 -4.19 -4.63 -8.12
C ALA A 9 -5.50 -5.32 -8.48
N GLY A 10 -5.97 -5.14 -9.72
CA GLY A 10 -7.31 -5.59 -10.14
C GLY A 10 -8.45 -4.73 -9.58
N THR A 11 -8.14 -3.57 -8.99
CA THR A 11 -9.09 -2.58 -8.46
C THR A 11 -8.47 -1.18 -8.57
N VAL A 12 -9.26 -0.12 -8.37
CA VAL A 12 -8.78 1.28 -8.43
C VAL A 12 -8.19 1.74 -7.10
N THR A 13 -8.78 1.33 -5.97
CA THR A 13 -8.52 1.96 -4.67
C THR A 13 -7.49 1.19 -3.83
N GLY A 14 -6.99 1.85 -2.80
CA GLY A 14 -6.09 1.25 -1.81
C GLY A 14 -4.64 1.13 -2.26
N SER A 15 -4.12 2.07 -3.06
CA SER A 15 -2.74 2.03 -3.59
C SER A 15 -1.72 1.82 -2.48
N LYS A 16 -0.98 0.69 -2.56
CA LYS A 16 0.08 0.28 -1.62
C LYS A 16 1.08 -0.60 -2.35
N HIS A 17 2.32 -0.13 -2.51
CA HIS A 17 3.36 -0.84 -3.25
C HIS A 17 4.67 -0.84 -2.48
N ILE A 18 5.28 -2.01 -2.28
CA ILE A 18 6.60 -2.08 -1.63
C ILE A 18 7.67 -2.25 -2.70
N ILE A 19 8.63 -1.33 -2.69
CA ILE A 19 9.84 -1.37 -3.49
C ILE A 19 10.97 -1.84 -2.57
N THR A 20 11.51 -3.04 -2.85
CA THR A 20 12.69 -3.57 -2.16
C THR A 20 13.94 -3.26 -2.98
N LEU A 21 14.84 -2.47 -2.39
CA LEU A 21 16.13 -2.11 -2.98
C LEU A 21 17.13 -3.28 -2.87
N SER A 22 18.31 -3.13 -3.49
CA SER A 22 19.35 -4.16 -3.44
C SER A 22 20.01 -4.34 -2.07
N ASP A 23 19.88 -3.36 -1.18
CA ASP A 23 20.35 -3.40 0.21
C ASP A 23 19.25 -3.83 1.20
N GLU A 24 18.21 -4.51 0.69
CA GLU A 24 17.03 -4.99 1.43
C GLU A 24 16.14 -3.91 2.05
N ARG A 25 16.45 -2.63 1.83
CA ARG A 25 15.61 -1.52 2.30
C ARG A 25 14.26 -1.54 1.60
N LYS A 26 13.18 -1.37 2.38
CA LYS A 26 11.80 -1.39 1.88
C LYS A 26 11.22 0.03 1.88
N ILE A 27 10.82 0.50 0.70
CA ILE A 27 10.09 1.76 0.53
C ILE A 27 8.64 1.42 0.24
N LEU A 28 7.71 2.00 0.98
CA LEU A 28 6.28 1.94 0.69
C LEU A 28 5.90 3.16 -0.15
N LEU A 29 5.47 2.92 -1.39
CA LEU A 29 4.87 3.93 -2.26
C LEU A 29 3.35 3.86 -2.10
N ASP A 30 2.78 4.98 -1.65
CA ASP A 30 1.39 5.17 -1.24
C ASP A 30 0.95 4.27 -0.06
N CYS A 31 -0.07 4.72 0.69
CA CYS A 31 -0.68 3.97 1.79
C CYS A 31 -2.22 4.06 1.82
N GLY A 32 -2.82 4.08 0.64
CA GLY A 32 -4.22 4.44 0.49
C GLY A 32 -5.24 3.46 1.07
N MET A 33 -6.42 4.01 1.34
CA MET A 33 -7.60 3.28 1.80
C MET A 33 -8.34 2.59 0.63
N PHE A 34 -8.79 1.35 0.83
CA PHE A 34 -9.72 0.68 -0.08
C PHE A 34 -11.13 1.29 0.05
N GLN A 35 -11.81 1.51 -1.08
CA GLN A 35 -13.14 2.13 -1.15
C GLN A 35 -14.04 1.42 -2.18
N GLY A 36 -15.35 1.65 -2.11
CA GLY A 36 -16.32 1.28 -3.14
C GLY A 36 -16.95 -0.12 -3.02
N LEU A 37 -16.36 -1.05 -2.25
CA LEU A 37 -16.85 -2.42 -2.07
C LEU A 37 -17.71 -2.62 -0.81
N GLY A 38 -18.22 -1.53 -0.21
CA GLY A 38 -19.04 -1.62 0.99
C GLY A 38 -18.33 -2.34 2.15
N ALA A 39 -19.00 -3.34 2.74
CA ALA A 39 -18.48 -4.10 3.88
C ALA A 39 -17.14 -4.81 3.59
N ASP A 40 -16.89 -5.18 2.33
CA ASP A 40 -15.67 -5.90 1.93
C ASP A 40 -14.41 -5.04 2.04
N THR A 41 -14.56 -3.70 2.05
CA THR A 41 -13.42 -2.79 2.25
C THR A 41 -12.88 -2.80 3.67
N ARG A 42 -13.71 -3.14 4.66
CA ARG A 42 -13.33 -3.09 6.07
C ARG A 42 -12.17 -4.03 6.41
N PRO A 43 -12.22 -5.35 6.12
CA PRO A 43 -11.10 -6.24 6.38
C PRO A 43 -9.83 -5.86 5.60
N LEU A 44 -9.97 -5.27 4.41
CA LEU A 44 -8.84 -4.79 3.60
C LEU A 44 -8.15 -3.55 4.19
N ASN A 45 -8.87 -2.76 4.98
CA ASN A 45 -8.37 -1.55 5.65
C ASN A 45 -7.92 -1.82 7.11
N GLU A 46 -8.30 -2.96 7.70
CA GLU A 46 -7.90 -3.36 9.05
C GLU A 46 -6.49 -3.97 9.10
N SER A 47 -5.92 -4.36 7.95
CA SER A 47 -4.57 -4.95 7.85
C SER A 47 -3.83 -4.44 6.61
N PHE A 48 -2.53 -4.19 6.75
CA PHE A 48 -1.67 -3.78 5.64
C PHE A 48 -1.34 -4.91 4.66
N GLY A 49 -1.44 -6.18 5.09
CA GLY A 49 -0.94 -7.31 4.31
C GLY A 49 0.60 -7.41 4.26
N PHE A 50 1.29 -6.68 5.14
CA PHE A 50 2.74 -6.72 5.38
C PHE A 50 3.04 -6.23 6.80
N ASN A 51 4.26 -6.45 7.30
CA ASN A 51 4.70 -5.90 8.58
C ASN A 51 5.10 -4.42 8.41
N PRO A 52 4.37 -3.45 8.98
CA PRO A 52 4.72 -2.03 8.83
C PRO A 52 6.07 -1.68 9.47
N ALA A 53 6.52 -2.44 10.48
CA ALA A 53 7.81 -2.21 11.12
C ALA A 53 9.02 -2.49 10.21
N ASP A 54 8.82 -3.19 9.09
CA ASP A 54 9.88 -3.44 8.11
C ASP A 54 10.07 -2.28 7.12
N ILE A 55 9.14 -1.32 7.07
CA ILE A 55 9.15 -0.23 6.09
C ILE A 55 10.09 0.88 6.58
N SER A 56 11.05 1.26 5.73
CA SER A 56 12.04 2.29 6.06
C SER A 56 11.55 3.70 5.77
N VAL A 57 10.78 3.87 4.69
CA VAL A 57 10.27 5.16 4.20
C VAL A 57 8.90 4.95 3.57
N VAL A 58 7.99 5.90 3.80
CA VAL A 58 6.72 6.03 3.07
C VAL A 58 6.83 7.23 2.14
N LEU A 59 6.47 7.05 0.86
CA LEU A 59 6.38 8.11 -0.14
C LEU A 59 4.92 8.21 -0.59
N LEU A 60 4.30 9.37 -0.37
CA LEU A 60 2.95 9.65 -0.85
C LEU A 60 3.03 10.37 -2.19
N SER A 61 2.40 9.83 -3.22
CA SER A 61 2.42 10.41 -4.57
C SER A 61 1.62 11.71 -4.64
N HIS A 62 0.44 11.75 -4.01
CA HIS A 62 -0.46 12.91 -3.95
C HIS A 62 -1.52 12.70 -2.85
N ALA A 63 -2.35 13.73 -2.60
CA ALA A 63 -3.22 13.81 -1.43
C ALA A 63 -4.58 13.07 -1.53
N HIS A 64 -4.81 12.25 -2.55
CA HIS A 64 -6.06 11.47 -2.60
C HIS A 64 -6.05 10.36 -1.53
N ILE A 65 -7.21 10.11 -0.93
CA ILE A 65 -7.38 9.17 0.20
C ILE A 65 -7.09 7.71 -0.16
N ASP A 66 -7.23 7.34 -1.42
CA ASP A 66 -6.86 6.02 -1.94
C ASP A 66 -5.37 5.92 -2.31
N HIS A 67 -4.58 6.95 -1.97
CA HIS A 67 -3.11 7.01 -2.07
C HIS A 67 -2.41 7.44 -0.76
N SER A 68 -3.09 8.18 0.13
CA SER A 68 -2.55 8.73 1.39
C SER A 68 -2.97 7.96 2.63
#